data_AF-A0A2H1VAK8-F1
#
_entry.id   AF-A0A2H1VAK8-F1
#
_cell.length_a   1.000
_cell.length_b   1.000
_cell.length_c   1.000
_cell.angle_alpha   90.00
_cell.angle_beta   90.00
_cell.angle_gamma   90.00
#
_symmetry.space_group_name_H-M   'P 1'
#
loop_
_entity.id
_entity.type
_entity.pdbx_description
1 polymer ?
#
loop_
_entity_poly.entity_id
_entity_poly.type
_entity_poly.pdbx_seq_one_letter_code
_entity_poly.pdbx_strand_id
1 'polypeptide(L)' 'KTYALMYLKATVVAVLRKYRLTADHTNMKLECKVMLKPASGHLVRIEKRNEDVLIN' A
#
# COMPACT_ATOMS: atom_id res chain seq x y z
N LYS A 1 -8.06 -5.44 -20.21
CA LYS A 1 -8.57 -4.89 -18.93
C LYS A 1 -8.45 -5.89 -17.77
N THR A 2 -8.85 -7.15 -17.97
CA THR A 2 -8.79 -8.23 -16.96
C THR A 2 -7.39 -8.50 -16.39
N TYR A 3 -6.35 -8.45 -17.23
CA TYR A 3 -4.96 -8.69 -16.81
C TYR A 3 -4.47 -7.70 -15.74
N ALA A 4 -4.66 -6.40 -15.96
CA ALA A 4 -4.22 -5.36 -15.01
C ALA A 4 -4.90 -5.52 -13.65
N LEU A 5 -6.19 -5.83 -13.64
CA LEU A 5 -6.93 -6.09 -12.41
C LEU A 5 -6.45 -7.35 -11.69
N MET A 6 -6.20 -8.44 -12.44
CA MET A 6 -5.68 -9.68 -11.88
C MET A 6 -4.29 -9.48 -11.26
N TYR A 7 -3.41 -8.77 -11.96
CA TYR A 7 -2.08 -8.41 -11.46
C TYR A 7 -2.16 -7.59 -10.18
N LEU A 8 -2.99 -6.53 -10.16
CA LEU A 8 -3.17 -5.71 -8.96
C LEU A 8 -3.71 -6.52 -7.79
N LYS A 9 -4.72 -7.38 -8.04
CA LYS A 9 -5.29 -8.25 -7.01
C LYS A 9 -4.25 -9.19 -6.41
N ALA A 10 -3.48 -9.88 -7.26
CA ALA A 10 -2.44 -10.80 -6.81
C ALA A 10 -1.36 -10.08 -5.99
N THR A 11 -0.90 -8.92 -6.46
CA THR A 11 0.12 -8.11 -5.78
C THR A 11 -0.37 -7.61 -4.43
N VAL A 12 -1.58 -7.01 -4.37
CA VAL A 12 -2.15 -6.49 -3.12
C VAL A 12 -2.31 -7.60 -2.08
N VAL A 13 -2.85 -8.76 -2.48
CA VAL A 13 -3.01 -9.91 -1.58
C VAL A 13 -1.66 -10.42 -1.07
N ALA A 14 -0.66 -10.53 -1.94
CA ALA A 14 0.67 -11.01 -1.56
C ALA A 14 1.35 -10.09 -0.53
N VAL A 15 1.21 -8.77 -0.70
CA VAL A 15 1.77 -7.77 0.22
C VAL A 15 1.02 -7.75 1.55
N LEU A 16 -0.31 -7.62 1.53
CA LEU A 16 -1.13 -7.49 2.75
C LEU A 16 -1.15 -8.76 3.62
N ARG A 17 -0.83 -9.93 3.05
CA ARG A 17 -0.68 -11.18 3.82
C ARG A 17 0.57 -11.16 4.70
N LYS A 18 1.66 -10.53 4.26
CA LYS A 18 2.95 -10.53 4.95
C LYS A 18 3.18 -9.25 5.77
N TYR A 19 2.61 -8.14 5.32
CA TYR A 19 2.88 -6.81 5.86
C TYR A 19 1.61 -6.08 6.28
N ARG A 20 1.72 -5.31 7.36
CA ARG A 20 0.78 -4.25 7.72
C ARG A 20 1.29 -2.95 7.11
N LEU A 21 0.44 -2.31 6.31
CA LEU A 21 0.71 -1.03 5.66
C LEU A 21 -0.12 0.05 6.36
N THR A 22 0.50 1.15 6.75
CA THR A 22 -0.20 2.33 7.29
C THR A 22 0.30 3.59 6.59
N ALA A 23 -0.60 4.54 6.38
CA ALA A 23 -0.27 5.82 5.78
C ALA A 23 -1.30 6.88 6.21
N ASP A 24 -0.85 8.14 6.37
CA ASP A 24 -1.73 9.25 6.70
C ASP A 24 -2.25 9.91 5.42
N HIS A 25 -3.51 9.64 5.09
CA HIS A 25 -4.17 10.19 3.91
C HIS A 25 -4.68 11.63 4.09
N THR A 26 -4.76 12.13 5.32
CA THR A 26 -5.38 13.44 5.61
C THR A 26 -4.59 14.61 5.04
N ASN A 27 -3.28 14.44 4.91
CA ASN A 27 -2.36 15.44 4.36
C ASN A 27 -2.00 15.20 2.88
N MET A 28 -2.68 14.28 2.19
CA MET A 28 -2.36 13.95 0.81
C MET A 28 -2.91 15.01 -0.17
N LYS A 29 -2.01 15.73 -0.85
CA LYS A 29 -2.36 16.62 -1.96
C LYS A 29 -2.43 15.83 -3.26
N LEU A 30 -3.54 15.94 -3.98
CA LEU A 30 -3.75 15.29 -5.28
C LEU A 30 -3.59 16.29 -6.41
N GLU A 31 -2.95 15.87 -7.50
CA GLU A 31 -2.92 16.61 -8.76
C GLU A 31 -3.65 15.82 -9.86
N CYS A 32 -4.40 16.53 -10.69
CA CYS A 32 -5.04 15.97 -11.87
C CYS A 32 -4.35 16.51 -13.12
N LYS A 33 -3.50 15.69 -13.75
CA LYS A 33 -2.85 16.01 -15.04
C LYS A 33 -3.50 15.21 -16.18
N VAL A 34 -3.23 13.91 -16.21
CA VAL A 34 -3.89 12.93 -17.11
C VAL A 34 -4.67 11.89 -16.31
N MET A 35 -4.23 11.63 -15.07
CA MET A 35 -4.85 10.76 -14.09
C MET A 35 -4.70 11.42 -12.71
N LEU A 36 -5.65 11.16 -11.82
CA LEU A 36 -5.56 11.57 -10.44
C LEU A 36 -4.39 10.84 -9.77
N LYS A 37 -3.42 11.59 -9.25
CA LYS A 37 -2.26 11.03 -8.55
C LYS A 37 -1.81 11.95 -7.42
N PRO A 38 -1.04 11.45 -6.45
CA PRO A 38 -0.38 12.29 -5.46
C PRO A 38 0.51 13.36 -6.13
N ALA A 39 0.42 14.60 -5.66
CA ALA A 39 1.24 15.71 -6.15
C ALA A 39 2.73 15.55 -5.76
N SER A 40 3.00 14.77 -4.72
CA SER A 40 4.32 14.38 -4.25
C SER A 40 4.33 12.90 -3.84
N GLY A 41 5.47 12.37 -3.41
CA GLY A 41 5.51 11.05 -2.77
C GLY A 41 4.57 10.95 -1.56
N HIS A 42 4.17 9.73 -1.20
CA HIS A 42 3.33 9.45 -0.04
C HIS A 42 4.11 8.57 0.94
N LEU A 43 4.23 9.02 2.20
CA LEU A 43 4.91 8.26 3.22
C LEU A 43 4.04 7.08 3.63
N VAL A 44 4.56 5.87 3.47
CA VAL A 44 3.91 4.63 3.88
C VAL A 44 4.82 3.92 4.87
N ARG A 45 4.27 3.51 6.00
CA ARG A 45 4.96 2.66 6.99
C ARG A 45 4.60 1.21 6.72
N ILE A 46 5.62 0.35 6.75
CA ILE A 46 5.51 -1.08 6.44
C ILE A 46 6.04 -1.86 7.63
N GLU A 47 5.25 -2.79 8.15
CA GLU A 47 5.59 -3.63 9.29
C GLU A 47 5.28 -5.09 8.97
N LYS A 48 6.10 -6.04 9.42
CA LYS A 48 5.85 -7.48 9.23
C LYS A 48 4.74 -7.94 10.17
N ARG A 49 3.79 -8.77 9.70
CA ARG A 49 2.63 -9.21 10.51
C ARG A 49 2.93 -10.33 11.52
N ASN A 50 4.03 -11.07 11.35
CA ASN A 50 4.31 -12.30 12.10
C ASN A 50 5.66 -12.25 12.85
N GLU A 51 6.00 -11.13 13.47
CA GLU A 51 7.20 -11.02 14.30
C GLU A 51 6.87 -10.77 15.78
N ASP A 52 5.74 -11.34 16.23
CA ASP A 52 5.39 -11.47 17.65
C ASP A 52 5.43 -12.95 18.09
N VAL A 53 6.61 -13.57 17.94
CA VAL A 53 7.02 -14.64 18.86
C VAL A 53 8.26 -14.14 19.58
N LEU A 54 8.07 -13.12 20.43
CA LEU A 54 8.96 -12.92 21.57
C LEU A 54 8.69 -14.08 22.52
N ILE A 55 9.56 -15.09 22.45
CA ILE A 55 9.65 -16.14 23.45
C ILE A 55 10.01 -15.44 24.77
N ASN A 56 9.04 -15.33 25.69
CA ASN A 56 9.25 -15.08 27.11
C ASN A 56 8.57 -16.23 27.87
#